data_AF-A0A0N9MQB5-F1
#
_entry.id   AF-A0A0N9MQB5-F1
#
_cell.length_a   1.000
_cell.length_b   1.000
_cell.length_c   1.000
_cell.angle_alpha   90.00
_cell.angle_beta   90.00
_cell.angle_gamma   90.00
#
_symmetry.space_group_name_H-M   'P 1'
#
loop_
_entity.id
_entity.type
_entity.pdbx_description
1 polymer ?
#
loop_
_entity_poly.entity_id
_entity_poly.type
_entity_poly.pdbx_seq_one_letter_code
_entity_poly.pdbx_strand_id
1 'polypeptide(L)'
;MTTALPVPIDTQWMELSGTIAPESSEAQTLIIVVIILAALAPMTWWKLFRSDRWPRKKSLLFLSGCLATLVPVALVLGWVSDDTPSTVYADVAVAQALPSGFPLAPDPETITVAASEHADGLRLDVPDSGEQLDYRVTFGSEHRGNPVRCRATLSLSRDEFHRGRRTASHVRLLGHCS
;
A
#
# COMPACT_ATOMS: atom_id res chain seq x y z
N MET A 1 21.21 20.44 36.19
CA MET A 1 20.68 19.37 35.32
C MET A 1 19.17 19.55 35.27
N THR A 2 18.68 20.28 34.27
CA THR A 2 17.25 20.52 34.07
C THR A 2 16.71 19.27 33.38
N THR A 3 16.04 18.40 34.13
CA THR A 3 15.31 17.27 33.54
C THR A 3 14.20 17.84 32.69
N ALA A 4 14.40 17.84 31.37
CA ALA A 4 13.35 18.15 30.42
C ALA A 4 12.20 17.17 30.67
N LEU A 5 10.99 17.71 30.87
CA LEU A 5 9.80 16.90 31.02
C LEU A 5 9.59 16.11 29.72
N PRO A 6 9.27 14.80 29.79
CA PRO A 6 9.06 13.99 28.60
C PRO A 6 7.92 14.59 27.78
N VAL A 7 8.15 14.76 26.47
CA VAL A 7 7.13 15.28 25.55
C VAL A 7 6.25 14.10 25.14
N PRO A 8 4.97 14.03 25.54
CA PRO A 8 4.10 12.95 25.12
C PRO A 8 3.75 13.10 23.64
N ILE A 9 3.71 11.97 22.94
CA ILE A 9 3.19 11.86 21.56
C ILE A 9 1.88 11.10 21.67
N ASP A 10 0.77 11.76 21.37
CA ASP A 10 -0.53 11.11 21.20
C ASP A 10 -1.19 11.73 19.97
N THR A 11 -1.07 11.03 18.85
CA THR A 11 -1.68 11.47 17.59
C THR A 11 -3.05 10.82 17.42
N GLN A 12 -3.93 11.51 16.69
CA GLN A 12 -5.20 10.92 16.27
C GLN A 12 -4.96 9.96 15.11
N TRP A 13 -5.92 9.06 14.89
CA TRP A 13 -5.92 8.22 13.70
C TRP A 13 -5.97 9.11 12.45
N MET A 14 -4.96 8.97 11.59
CA MET A 14 -4.88 9.70 10.32
C MET A 14 -4.88 8.72 9.16
N GLU A 15 -5.57 9.08 8.08
CA GLU A 15 -5.65 8.27 6.87
C GLU A 15 -4.30 8.28 6.14
N LEU A 16 -3.79 7.08 5.84
CA LEU A 16 -2.52 6.89 5.15
C LEU A 16 -2.68 7.17 3.66
N SER A 17 -2.08 8.29 3.23
CA SER A 17 -2.23 8.76 1.86
C SER A 17 -1.26 8.02 0.93
N GLY A 18 -1.78 7.04 0.19
CA GLY A 18 -1.29 6.64 -1.14
C GLY A 18 0.14 6.10 -1.30
N THR A 19 0.85 5.80 -0.22
CA THR A 19 2.22 5.21 -0.24
C THR A 19 2.22 3.79 0.29
N ILE A 20 1.15 3.08 -0.04
CA ILE A 20 1.09 1.64 0.05
C ILE A 20 1.78 1.15 -1.23
N ALA A 21 3.05 0.76 -1.13
CA ALA A 21 3.68 0.08 -2.25
C ALA A 21 2.97 -1.28 -2.35
N PRO A 22 2.24 -1.57 -3.45
CA PRO A 22 1.82 -2.94 -3.67
C PRO A 22 3.12 -3.74 -3.70
N GLU A 23 3.26 -4.68 -2.78
CA GLU A 23 4.29 -5.68 -2.96
C GLU A 23 3.87 -6.39 -4.24
N SER A 24 4.54 -6.05 -5.34
CA SER A 24 4.28 -6.66 -6.63
C SER A 24 4.73 -8.11 -6.50
N SER A 25 3.89 -8.94 -5.90
CA SER A 25 4.14 -10.36 -5.83
C SER A 25 4.41 -10.81 -7.25
N GLU A 26 5.49 -11.57 -7.46
CA GLU A 26 5.84 -12.09 -8.79
C GLU A 26 4.63 -12.79 -9.45
N ALA A 27 3.72 -13.32 -8.62
CA ALA A 27 2.43 -13.86 -9.00
C ALA A 27 1.48 -12.85 -9.69
N GLN A 28 1.30 -11.63 -9.18
CA GLN A 28 0.45 -10.62 -9.84
C GLN A 28 1.02 -10.20 -11.19
N THR A 29 2.34 -10.02 -11.28
CA THR A 29 3.01 -9.70 -12.55
C THR A 29 2.80 -10.83 -13.56
N LEU A 30 2.94 -12.09 -13.13
CA LEU A 30 2.67 -13.26 -13.97
C LEU A 30 1.20 -13.31 -14.42
N ILE A 31 0.24 -13.06 -13.53
CA ILE A 31 -1.19 -13.06 -13.87
C ILE A 31 -1.50 -11.98 -14.93
N ILE A 32 -0.99 -10.75 -14.74
CA ILE A 32 -1.18 -9.66 -15.70
C ILE A 32 -0.54 -10.02 -17.06
N VAL A 33 0.68 -10.57 -17.06
CA VAL A 33 1.36 -11.01 -18.28
C VAL A 33 0.59 -12.13 -18.98
N VAL A 34 0.08 -13.13 -18.24
CA VAL A 34 -0.73 -14.22 -18.79
C VAL A 34 -2.02 -13.69 -19.42
N ILE A 35 -2.68 -12.72 -18.78
CA ILE A 35 -3.91 -12.11 -19.32
C ILE A 35 -3.61 -11.31 -20.59
N ILE A 36 -2.52 -10.52 -20.62
CA ILE A 36 -2.10 -9.78 -21.82
C ILE A 36 -1.79 -10.76 -22.95
N LEU A 37 -1.05 -11.83 -22.67
CA LEU A 37 -0.75 -12.87 -23.66
C LEU A 37 -2.02 -13.57 -24.16
N ALA A 38 -2.96 -13.89 -23.26
CA ALA A 38 -4.24 -14.49 -23.62
C ALA A 38 -5.14 -13.55 -24.44
N ALA A 39 -5.07 -12.24 -24.19
CA ALA A 39 -5.79 -11.22 -24.96
C ALA A 39 -5.17 -10.96 -26.35
N LEU A 40 -3.85 -11.09 -26.48
CA LEU A 40 -3.11 -10.91 -27.72
C LEU A 40 -3.07 -12.18 -28.59
N ALA A 41 -3.18 -13.36 -28.00
CA ALA A 41 -3.28 -14.65 -28.70
C ALA A 41 -4.37 -14.67 -29.79
N PRO A 42 -5.63 -14.23 -29.54
CA PRO A 42 -6.65 -14.18 -30.58
C PRO A 42 -6.35 -13.16 -31.69
N MET A 43 -5.72 -12.02 -31.38
CA MET A 43 -5.32 -11.03 -32.41
C MET A 43 -4.18 -11.56 -33.29
N THR A 44 -3.18 -12.20 -32.68
CA THR A 44 -2.04 -12.79 -33.40
C THR A 44 -2.50 -13.98 -34.25
N TRP A 45 -3.38 -14.84 -33.71
CA TRP A 45 -4.02 -15.92 -34.45
C TRP A 45 -4.85 -15.40 -35.63
N TRP A 46 -5.65 -14.34 -35.43
CA TRP A 46 -6.42 -13.73 -36.51
C TRP A 46 -5.54 -13.13 -37.61
N LYS A 47 -4.41 -12.53 -37.25
CA LYS A 47 -3.43 -11.97 -38.19
C LYS A 47 -2.68 -13.06 -38.98
N LEU A 48 -2.40 -14.21 -38.35
CA LEU A 48 -1.77 -15.38 -38.99
C LEU A 48 -2.73 -16.14 -39.91
N PHE A 49 -4.00 -16.29 -39.50
CA PHE A 49 -5.04 -16.94 -40.29
C PHE A 49 -5.81 -15.97 -41.20
N ARG A 50 -5.11 -14.97 -41.75
CA ARG A 50 -5.64 -14.03 -42.74
C ARG A 50 -5.92 -14.76 -44.06
N SER A 51 -6.91 -15.63 -44.04
CA SER A 51 -7.50 -16.22 -45.24
C SER A 51 -8.36 -15.14 -45.86
N ASP A 52 -8.06 -14.76 -47.11
CA ASP A 52 -8.72 -13.70 -47.90
C ASP A 52 -10.24 -13.78 -48.01
N ARG A 53 -10.88 -14.80 -47.41
CA ARG A 53 -12.31 -15.05 -47.46
C ARG A 53 -13.05 -14.87 -46.13
N TRP A 54 -12.46 -14.22 -45.12
CA TRP A 54 -13.16 -14.05 -43.85
C TRP A 54 -14.29 -13.01 -43.98
N PRO A 55 -15.58 -13.38 -43.87
CA PRO A 55 -16.67 -12.43 -44.02
C PRO A 55 -16.69 -11.43 -42.86
N ARG A 56 -16.88 -10.14 -43.17
CA ARG A 56 -16.90 -9.02 -42.20
C ARG A 56 -17.78 -9.27 -40.97
N LYS A 57 -18.89 -10.00 -41.13
CA LYS A 57 -19.80 -10.37 -40.04
C LYS A 57 -19.15 -11.27 -38.96
N LYS A 58 -18.23 -12.17 -39.34
CA LYS A 58 -17.53 -13.04 -38.39
C LYS A 58 -16.40 -12.30 -37.65
N SER A 59 -15.81 -11.28 -38.28
CA SER A 59 -14.82 -10.40 -37.63
C SER A 59 -15.43 -9.53 -36.54
N LEU A 60 -16.63 -9.00 -36.76
CA LEU A 60 -17.40 -8.25 -35.75
C LEU A 60 -17.79 -9.11 -34.54
N LEU A 61 -18.25 -10.34 -34.77
CA LEU A 61 -18.59 -11.28 -33.67
C LEU A 61 -17.36 -11.69 -32.85
N PHE A 62 -16.20 -11.81 -33.48
CA PHE A 62 -14.94 -12.13 -32.79
C PHE A 62 -14.49 -10.96 -31.89
N LEU A 63 -14.53 -9.74 -32.41
CA LEU A 63 -14.22 -8.53 -31.64
C LEU A 63 -15.19 -8.31 -30.48
N SER A 64 -16.50 -8.50 -30.69
CA SER A 64 -17.48 -8.40 -29.61
C SER A 64 -17.28 -9.50 -28.56
N GLY A 65 -16.89 -10.70 -28.98
CA GLY A 65 -16.55 -11.80 -28.07
C GLY A 65 -15.33 -11.48 -27.20
N CYS A 66 -14.26 -10.92 -27.79
CA CYS A 66 -13.09 -10.48 -27.03
C CYS A 66 -13.40 -9.33 -26.07
N LEU A 67 -14.22 -8.36 -26.47
CA LEU A 67 -14.66 -7.27 -25.57
C LEU A 67 -15.53 -7.81 -24.42
N ALA A 68 -16.41 -8.75 -24.71
CA ALA A 68 -17.27 -9.38 -23.71
C ALA A 68 -16.49 -10.21 -22.67
N THR A 69 -15.31 -10.74 -23.02
CA THR A 69 -14.44 -11.45 -22.07
C THR A 69 -13.44 -10.53 -21.36
N LEU A 70 -13.00 -9.45 -22.00
CA LEU A 70 -12.07 -8.49 -21.40
C LEU A 70 -12.71 -7.64 -20.27
N VAL A 71 -13.99 -7.27 -20.41
CA VAL A 71 -14.68 -6.45 -19.39
C VAL A 71 -14.82 -7.18 -18.04
N PRO A 72 -15.26 -8.46 -17.98
CA PRO A 72 -15.26 -9.23 -16.74
C PRO A 72 -13.88 -9.42 -16.13
N VAL A 73 -12.85 -9.61 -16.96
CA VAL A 73 -11.47 -9.80 -16.49
C VAL A 73 -10.91 -8.50 -15.88
N ALA A 74 -11.16 -7.35 -16.49
CA ALA A 74 -10.77 -6.05 -15.93
C ALA A 74 -11.48 -5.76 -14.61
N LEU A 75 -12.75 -6.15 -14.49
CA LEU A 75 -13.48 -6.09 -13.22
C LEU A 75 -12.80 -6.98 -12.18
N VAL A 76 -12.62 -8.28 -12.45
CA VAL A 76 -11.99 -9.24 -11.53
C VAL A 76 -10.59 -8.78 -11.10
N LEU A 77 -9.78 -8.24 -12.01
CA LEU A 77 -8.47 -7.70 -11.66
C LEU A 77 -8.56 -6.50 -10.71
N GLY A 78 -9.54 -5.63 -10.88
CA GLY A 78 -9.80 -4.53 -9.95
C GLY A 78 -10.16 -5.00 -8.54
N TRP A 79 -10.78 -6.17 -8.39
CA TRP A 79 -11.08 -6.78 -7.08
C TRP A 79 -9.85 -7.45 -6.45
N VAL A 80 -8.99 -8.08 -7.25
CA VAL A 80 -7.80 -8.80 -6.74
C VAL A 80 -6.70 -7.84 -6.26
N SER A 81 -6.70 -6.58 -6.73
CA SER A 81 -5.71 -5.60 -6.29
C SER A 81 -5.90 -5.08 -4.86
N ASP A 82 -7.11 -5.17 -4.27
CA ASP A 82 -7.40 -4.61 -2.94
C ASP A 82 -6.88 -5.51 -1.78
N ASP A 83 -6.76 -6.83 -2.00
CA ASP A 83 -6.27 -7.81 -1.02
C ASP A 83 -4.75 -8.10 -1.17
N THR A 84 -4.01 -7.24 -1.86
CA THR A 84 -2.57 -7.48 -2.05
C THR A 84 -1.85 -7.19 -0.72
N PRO A 85 -0.99 -8.09 -0.21
CA PRO A 85 -0.11 -7.76 0.90
C PRO A 85 0.67 -6.53 0.50
N SER A 86 0.60 -5.52 1.35
CA SER A 86 1.01 -4.20 0.98
C SER A 86 1.88 -3.67 2.08
N THR A 87 3.04 -3.12 1.72
CA THR A 87 4.03 -2.67 2.68
C THR A 87 4.10 -1.15 2.68
N VAL A 88 4.37 -0.59 3.85
CA VAL A 88 4.59 0.85 4.05
C VAL A 88 5.95 1.05 4.71
N TYR A 89 6.64 2.11 4.33
CA TYR A 89 7.89 2.46 4.99
C TYR A 89 7.61 3.23 6.29
N ALA A 90 8.35 2.88 7.35
CA ALA A 90 8.17 3.43 8.68
C ALA A 90 8.43 4.94 8.74
N ASP A 91 9.36 5.47 7.94
CA ASP A 91 9.63 6.90 7.83
C ASP A 91 8.43 7.67 7.28
N VAL A 92 7.81 7.14 6.22
CA VAL A 92 6.59 7.71 5.63
C VAL A 92 5.43 7.60 6.61
N ALA A 93 5.25 6.46 7.26
CA ALA A 93 4.17 6.24 8.23
C ALA A 93 4.29 7.19 9.44
N VAL A 94 5.50 7.35 9.99
CA VAL A 94 5.76 8.27 11.11
C VAL A 94 5.59 9.73 10.68
N ALA A 95 6.07 10.10 9.50
CA ALA A 95 5.91 11.46 8.96
C ALA A 95 4.43 11.80 8.70
N GLN A 96 3.63 10.85 8.21
CA GLN A 96 2.19 11.04 8.02
C GLN A 96 1.42 11.02 9.33
N ALA A 97 1.86 10.24 10.33
CA ALA A 97 1.23 10.17 11.64
C ALA A 97 1.46 11.45 12.48
N LEU A 98 2.47 12.26 12.14
CA LEU A 98 2.76 13.53 12.79
C LEU A 98 2.11 14.68 11.99
N PRO A 99 1.09 15.36 12.53
CA PRO A 99 0.39 16.40 11.81
C PRO A 99 1.29 17.59 11.50
N SER A 100 1.04 18.28 10.39
CA SER A 100 1.74 19.51 10.01
C SER A 100 1.54 20.58 11.10
N GLY A 101 2.57 20.81 11.92
CA GLY A 101 2.51 21.70 13.08
C GLY A 101 2.80 21.01 14.42
N PHE A 102 3.02 19.69 14.44
CA PHE A 102 3.57 19.03 15.61
C PHE A 102 4.98 19.57 15.91
N PRO A 103 5.35 19.83 17.17
CA PRO A 103 6.62 20.48 17.52
C PRO A 103 7.86 19.57 17.39
N LEU A 104 7.73 18.46 16.67
CA LEU A 104 8.76 17.46 16.42
C LEU A 104 8.79 17.15 14.93
N ALA A 105 9.94 17.33 14.29
CA ALA A 105 10.21 16.82 12.96
C ALA A 105 11.06 15.54 13.10
N PRO A 106 10.56 14.36 12.71
CA PRO A 106 11.32 13.12 12.81
C PRO A 106 12.49 13.15 11.82
N ASP A 107 13.67 12.71 12.24
CA ASP A 107 14.82 12.54 11.36
C ASP A 107 14.77 11.13 10.73
N PRO A 108 14.56 11.01 9.40
CA PRO A 108 14.38 9.73 8.73
C PRO A 108 15.58 8.78 8.88
N GLU A 109 16.80 9.31 9.05
CA GLU A 109 18.01 8.48 9.17
C GLU A 109 18.11 7.77 10.53
N THR A 110 17.36 8.24 11.52
CA THR A 110 17.40 7.73 12.90
C THR A 110 16.23 6.82 13.23
N ILE A 111 15.30 6.65 12.29
CA ILE A 111 14.12 5.81 12.47
C ILE A 111 14.56 4.35 12.50
N THR A 112 14.15 3.65 13.55
CA THR A 112 14.41 2.23 13.74
C THR A 112 13.13 1.57 14.22
N VAL A 113 12.78 0.46 13.59
CA VAL A 113 11.62 -0.36 13.98
C VAL A 113 12.16 -1.57 14.75
N ALA A 114 11.49 -1.93 15.83
CA ALA A 114 11.79 -3.18 16.53
C ALA A 114 11.43 -4.36 15.61
N ALA A 115 12.28 -5.39 15.60
CA ALA A 115 12.03 -6.61 14.84
C ALA A 115 10.69 -7.23 15.26
N SER A 116 9.86 -7.57 14.27
CA SER A 116 8.58 -8.26 14.45
C SER A 116 8.35 -9.19 13.26
N GLU A 117 7.41 -10.12 13.37
CA GLU A 117 7.02 -10.98 12.24
C GLU A 117 6.39 -10.19 11.08
N HIS A 118 5.92 -8.97 11.35
CA HIS A 118 5.26 -8.08 10.40
C HIS A 118 6.10 -6.85 10.02
N ALA A 119 7.40 -6.87 10.32
CA ALA A 119 8.31 -5.76 10.01
C ALA A 119 9.70 -6.27 9.59
N ASP A 120 10.13 -5.86 8.41
CA ASP A 120 11.47 -6.11 7.88
C ASP A 120 12.25 -4.79 7.75
N GLY A 121 13.07 -4.50 8.76
CA GLY A 121 13.83 -3.25 8.84
C GLY A 121 12.93 -2.03 8.95
N LEU A 122 12.89 -1.20 7.90
CA LEU A 122 12.00 -0.03 7.80
C LEU A 122 10.67 -0.35 7.11
N ARG A 123 10.50 -1.55 6.56
CA ARG A 123 9.29 -1.96 5.86
C ARG A 123 8.33 -2.59 6.87
N LEU A 124 7.11 -2.08 6.89
CA LEU A 124 6.04 -2.53 7.76
C LEU A 124 4.95 -3.14 6.91
N ASP A 125 4.44 -4.28 7.32
CA ASP A 125 3.25 -4.85 6.71
C ASP A 125 2.04 -3.98 7.04
N VAL A 126 1.16 -3.77 6.06
CA VAL A 126 -0.13 -3.14 6.33
C VAL A 126 -1.10 -4.26 6.72
N PRO A 127 -1.86 -4.10 7.82
CA PRO A 127 -2.80 -5.12 8.28
C PRO A 127 -3.82 -5.50 7.21
N ASP A 128 -4.34 -6.71 7.34
CA ASP A 128 -5.51 -7.16 6.60
C ASP A 128 -6.77 -6.38 7.04
N SER A 129 -7.83 -6.47 6.25
CA SER A 129 -9.05 -5.72 6.49
C SER A 129 -9.69 -6.09 7.84
N GLY A 130 -9.93 -5.08 8.69
CA GLY A 130 -10.45 -5.26 10.05
C GLY A 130 -9.38 -5.58 11.10
N GLU A 131 -8.11 -5.68 10.70
CA GLU A 131 -6.99 -5.92 11.62
C GLU A 131 -6.26 -4.63 12.02
N GLN A 132 -5.53 -4.72 13.13
CA GLN A 132 -4.62 -3.69 13.62
C GLN A 132 -3.28 -4.32 14.01
N LEU A 133 -2.19 -3.70 13.55
CA LEU A 133 -0.82 -4.09 13.87
C LEU A 133 -0.10 -2.95 14.58
N ASP A 134 0.64 -3.28 15.64
CA ASP A 134 1.36 -2.32 16.48
C ASP A 134 2.88 -2.52 16.35
N TYR A 135 3.59 -1.48 15.92
CA TYR A 135 5.03 -1.49 15.71
C TYR A 135 5.73 -0.59 16.73
N ARG A 136 6.78 -1.09 17.37
CA ARG A 136 7.62 -0.24 18.23
C ARG A 136 8.64 0.48 17.37
N VAL A 137 8.57 1.80 17.35
CA VAL A 137 9.48 2.66 16.59
C VAL A 137 10.28 3.57 17.53
N THR A 138 11.55 3.74 17.22
CA THR A 138 12.43 4.70 17.87
C THR A 138 12.98 5.63 16.82
N PHE A 139 12.90 6.94 17.06
CA PHE A 139 13.41 7.94 16.13
C PHE A 139 13.99 9.13 16.89
N GLY A 140 14.96 9.79 16.27
CA GLY A 140 15.47 11.09 16.69
C GLY A 140 14.59 12.20 16.15
N SER A 141 14.48 13.28 16.90
CA SER A 141 13.83 14.50 16.47
C SER A 141 14.54 15.70 17.09
N GLU A 142 14.24 16.89 16.61
CA GLU A 142 14.74 18.13 17.20
C GLU A 142 13.58 18.89 17.85
N HIS A 143 13.74 19.24 19.13
CA HIS A 143 12.80 20.08 19.84
C HIS A 143 13.49 21.35 20.33
N ARG A 144 13.12 22.50 19.74
CA ARG A 144 13.65 23.83 20.09
C ARG A 144 15.20 23.89 20.06
N GLY A 145 15.84 23.33 19.03
CA GLY A 145 17.30 23.37 18.92
C GLY A 145 18.04 22.22 19.60
N ASN A 146 17.34 21.33 20.32
CA ASN A 146 17.96 20.21 21.04
C ASN A 146 17.55 18.87 20.42
N PRO A 147 18.50 17.95 20.18
CA PRO A 147 18.18 16.60 19.75
C PRO A 147 17.48 15.87 20.91
N VAL A 148 16.33 15.28 20.61
CA VAL A 148 15.53 14.45 21.51
C VAL A 148 15.35 13.07 20.91
N ARG A 149 15.27 12.05 21.76
CA ARG A 149 15.03 10.68 21.30
C ARG A 149 13.62 10.26 21.67
N CYS A 150 12.85 9.85 20.68
CA CYS A 150 11.46 9.47 20.83
C CYS A 150 11.33 7.95 20.74
N ARG A 151 10.54 7.39 21.66
CA ARG A 151 10.08 6.00 21.62
C ARG A 151 8.56 6.00 21.52
N ALA A 152 8.05 5.38 20.48
CA ALA A 152 6.63 5.36 20.20
C ALA A 152 6.18 3.99 19.68
N THR A 153 4.88 3.75 19.78
CA THR A 153 4.16 2.65 19.16
C THR A 153 3.41 3.25 17.99
N LEU A 154 3.72 2.78 16.80
CA LEU A 154 3.07 3.10 15.55
C LEU A 154 2.01 2.01 15.31
N SER A 155 0.75 2.36 15.45
CA SER A 155 -0.38 1.48 15.19
C SER A 155 -0.88 1.71 13.77
N LEU A 156 -0.94 0.65 12.97
CA LEU A 156 -1.57 0.62 11.66
C LEU A 156 -2.89 -0.14 11.78
N SER A 157 -3.96 0.38 11.19
CA SER A 157 -5.27 -0.26 11.15
C SER A 157 -5.85 -0.14 9.75
N ARG A 158 -6.60 -1.14 9.30
CA ARG A 158 -7.30 -1.07 8.02
C ARG A 158 -8.79 -1.30 8.23
N ASP A 159 -9.61 -0.43 7.64
CA ASP A 159 -11.06 -0.54 7.75
C ASP A 159 -11.58 -1.86 7.17
N GLU A 160 -12.73 -2.31 7.67
CA GLU A 160 -13.44 -3.46 7.11
C GLU A 160 -13.86 -3.19 5.66
N PHE A 161 -13.65 -4.19 4.80
CA PHE A 161 -13.99 -4.11 3.40
C PHE A 161 -15.51 -4.08 3.23
N HIS A 162 -15.99 -3.02 2.60
CA HIS A 162 -17.38 -2.89 2.19
C HIS A 162 -17.44 -2.78 0.66
N ARG A 163 -18.18 -3.71 0.03
CA ARG A 163 -18.26 -3.86 -1.44
C ARG A 163 -18.29 -2.50 -2.16
N GLY A 164 -17.27 -2.25 -2.98
CA GLY A 164 -17.20 -1.08 -3.87
C GLY A 164 -16.59 0.18 -3.28
N ARG A 165 -16.04 0.15 -2.07
CA ARG A 165 -15.18 1.21 -1.52
C ARG A 165 -13.77 0.66 -1.27
N ARG A 166 -12.76 1.46 -1.61
CA ARG A 166 -11.38 1.22 -1.18
C ARG A 166 -11.32 1.24 0.34
N THR A 167 -10.66 0.25 0.93
CA THR A 167 -10.40 0.23 2.38
C THR A 167 -9.34 1.26 2.73
N ALA A 168 -9.73 2.27 3.52
CA ALA A 168 -8.80 3.24 4.06
C ALA A 168 -7.89 2.55 5.09
N SER A 169 -6.60 2.86 5.05
CA SER A 169 -5.65 2.44 6.07
C SER A 169 -5.38 3.65 6.97
N HIS A 170 -5.37 3.45 8.26
CA HIS A 170 -5.21 4.47 9.28
C HIS A 170 -3.90 4.23 10.04
N VAL A 171 -3.24 5.31 10.44
CA VAL A 171 -2.05 5.29 11.29
C VAL A 171 -2.25 6.14 12.52
N ARG A 172 -1.72 5.66 13.64
CA ARG A 172 -1.64 6.38 14.89
C ARG A 172 -0.26 6.20 15.51
N LEU A 173 0.24 7.23 16.19
CA LEU A 173 1.52 7.21 16.88
C LEU A 173 1.31 7.57 18.36
N LEU A 174 1.79 6.70 19.25
CA LEU A 174 1.64 6.81 20.70
C LEU A 174 2.99 6.63 21.40
N GLY A 175 3.48 7.63 22.12
CA GLY A 175 4.82 7.53 22.70
C GLY A 175 5.25 8.70 23.56
N HIS A 176 6.55 8.79 23.77
CA HIS A 176 7.19 9.88 24.50
C HIS A 176 8.59 10.15 23.96
N CYS A 177 9.04 11.40 24.08
CA CYS A 177 10.41 11.80 23.81
C CYS A 177 11.14 12.17 25.10
N SER A 178 12.41 11.81 25.17
CA SER A 178 13.33 12.08 26.28
C SER A 178 14.59 12.79 25.80
#